data_AF-A0A2D5CVY6-F1
#
_entry.id   AF-A0A2D5CVY6-F1
#
_cell.length_a   1.000
_cell.length_b   1.000
_cell.length_c   1.000
_cell.angle_alpha   90.00
_cell.angle_beta   90.00
_cell.angle_gamma   90.00
#
_symmetry.space_group_name_H-M   'P 1'
#
loop_
_entity.id
_entity.type
_entity.pdbx_description
1 polymer ?
#
loop_
_entity_poly.entity_id
_entity_poly.type
_entity_poly.pdbx_seq_one_letter_code
_entity_poly.pdbx_strand_id
1 'polypeptide(L)'
;MDEEKALLFIREEIDSIDSEIIALLESRLNLSLQVGKIKENLSKELKDVGREEEILKKIDELAILYPKDDLKSIFTKIMKTSLNMQESND
;
A
#
# COMPACT_ATOMS: atom_id res chain seq x y z
N MET A 1 9.91 34.17 -12.51
CA MET A 1 11.25 33.70 -12.09
C MET A 1 11.25 33.08 -10.70
N ASP A 2 10.87 33.77 -9.62
CA ASP A 2 10.94 33.18 -8.27
C ASP A 2 9.87 32.09 -8.02
N GLU A 3 8.64 32.29 -8.51
CA GLU A 3 7.55 31.30 -8.37
C GLU A 3 7.77 30.05 -9.24
N GLU A 4 8.36 30.20 -10.43
CA GLU A 4 8.69 29.07 -11.30
C GLU A 4 9.77 28.18 -10.68
N LYS A 5 10.76 28.79 -10.01
CA LYS A 5 11.79 28.06 -9.28
C LYS A 5 11.22 27.36 -8.05
N ALA A 6 10.31 28.01 -7.31
CA ALA A 6 9.62 27.40 -6.17
C ALA A 6 8.75 26.21 -6.60
N LEU A 7 8.03 26.34 -7.73
CA LEU A 7 7.26 25.24 -8.31
C LEU A 7 8.14 24.04 -8.67
N LEU A 8 9.29 24.28 -9.30
CA LEU A 8 10.23 23.21 -9.65
C LEU A 8 10.70 22.47 -8.40
N PHE A 9 11.11 23.21 -7.36
CA PHE A 9 11.56 22.62 -6.10
C PHE A 9 10.47 21.77 -5.43
N ILE A 10 9.22 22.25 -5.36
CA ILE A 10 8.12 21.47 -4.79
C ILE A 10 7.88 20.17 -5.57
N ARG A 11 8.02 20.20 -6.90
CA ARG A 11 7.88 18.99 -7.72
C ARG A 11 9.01 17.99 -7.48
N GLU A 12 10.24 18.46 -7.34
CA GLU A 12 11.38 17.58 -7.00
C GLU A 12 11.17 16.88 -5.64
N GLU A 13 10.62 17.60 -4.66
CA GLU A 13 10.25 17.00 -3.37
C GLU A 13 9.13 15.95 -3.51
N ILE A 14 8.13 16.21 -4.37
CA ILE A 14 7.07 15.23 -4.68
C ILE A 14 7.67 13.99 -5.35
N ASP A 15 8.54 14.16 -6.36
CA ASP A 15 9.19 13.05 -7.07
C ASP A 15 10.02 12.17 -6.11
N SER A 16 10.67 12.78 -5.11
CA SER A 16 11.37 12.05 -4.05
C SER A 16 10.41 11.22 -3.20
N ILE A 17 9.30 11.81 -2.77
CA ILE A 17 8.26 11.10 -1.99
C ILE A 17 7.66 9.96 -2.80
N ASP A 18 7.37 10.18 -4.09
CA ASP A 18 6.80 9.15 -4.97
C ASP A 18 7.77 7.96 -5.12
N SER A 19 9.07 8.23 -5.22
CA SER A 19 10.10 7.19 -5.24
C SER A 19 10.11 6.37 -3.95
N GLU A 20 9.95 7.01 -2.79
CA GLU A 20 9.83 6.32 -1.50
C GLU A 20 8.54 5.47 -1.41
N ILE A 21 7.41 6.01 -1.87
CA ILE A 21 6.14 5.27 -1.92
C ILE A 21 6.30 4.01 -2.76
N ILE A 22 6.91 4.09 -3.94
CA ILE A 22 7.16 2.94 -4.81
C ILE A 22 8.03 1.89 -4.10
N ALA A 23 9.12 2.31 -3.46
CA ALA A 23 10.00 1.39 -2.73
C ALA A 23 9.30 0.70 -1.54
N LEU A 24 8.43 1.41 -0.84
CA LEU A 24 7.63 0.87 0.26
C LEU A 24 6.57 -0.12 -0.24
N LEU A 25 5.93 0.18 -1.38
CA LEU A 25 4.95 -0.72 -2.00
C LEU A 25 5.61 -2.02 -2.45
N GLU A 26 6.79 -1.97 -3.07
CA GLU A 26 7.58 -3.13 -3.46
C GLU A 26 7.97 -3.97 -2.24
N SER A 27 8.47 -3.33 -1.18
CA SER A 27 8.81 -4.01 0.07
C SER A 27 7.59 -4.69 0.72
N ARG A 28 6.44 -4.00 0.72
CA ARG A 28 5.18 -4.54 1.23
C ARG A 28 4.70 -5.73 0.40
N LEU A 29 4.83 -5.67 -0.93
CA LEU A 29 4.45 -6.78 -1.80
C LEU A 29 5.31 -8.02 -1.51
N ASN A 30 6.62 -7.86 -1.38
CA ASN A 30 7.54 -8.96 -1.05
C ASN A 30 7.19 -9.62 0.30
N LEU A 31 6.81 -8.84 1.31
CA LEU A 31 6.29 -9.39 2.57
C LEU A 31 4.96 -10.12 2.37
N SER A 32 4.07 -9.59 1.54
CA SER A 32 2.79 -10.25 1.24
C SER A 32 3.01 -11.59 0.55
N LEU A 33 3.95 -11.70 -0.39
CA LEU A 33 4.29 -12.97 -1.05
C LEU A 33 4.80 -14.02 -0.05
N GLN A 34 5.62 -13.61 0.92
CA GLN A 34 6.05 -14.49 2.02
C GLN A 34 4.87 -14.96 2.88
N VAL A 35 3.93 -14.06 3.20
CA VAL A 35 2.70 -14.43 3.91
C VAL A 35 1.88 -15.44 3.10
N GLY A 36 1.79 -15.30 1.78
CA GLY A 36 1.11 -16.26 0.89
C GLY A 36 1.68 -17.67 1.04
N LYS A 37 3.01 -17.81 0.91
CA LYS A 37 3.72 -19.08 1.10
C LYS A 37 3.49 -19.69 2.49
N ILE A 38 3.46 -18.87 3.53
CA ILE A 38 3.19 -19.36 4.90
C ILE A 38 1.74 -19.85 5.00
N LYS A 39 0.77 -19.13 4.44
CA LYS A 39 -0.64 -19.53 4.45
C LYS A 39 -0.87 -20.84 3.72
N GLU A 40 -0.24 -21.03 2.57
CA GLU A 40 -0.27 -22.28 1.81
C GLU A 40 0.23 -23.47 2.66
N ASN A 41 1.40 -23.33 3.29
CA ASN A 41 1.95 -24.33 4.21
C ASN A 41 1.03 -24.64 5.41
N LEU A 42 0.21 -23.67 5.81
CA LEU A 42 -0.78 -23.82 6.87
C LEU A 42 -2.17 -24.25 6.36
N SER A 43 -2.32 -24.51 5.06
CA SER A 43 -3.60 -24.81 4.40
C SER A 43 -4.69 -23.75 4.69
N LYS A 44 -4.29 -22.47 4.75
CA LYS A 44 -5.17 -21.33 4.94
C LYS A 44 -5.44 -20.62 3.62
N GLU A 45 -6.62 -20.02 3.51
CA GLU A 45 -6.98 -19.18 2.37
C GLU A 45 -6.07 -17.94 2.26
N LEU A 46 -5.67 -17.61 1.02
CA LEU A 46 -4.86 -16.42 0.73
C LEU A 46 -5.60 -15.15 1.09
N LYS A 47 -6.88 -15.06 0.71
CA LYS A 47 -7.77 -13.96 1.10
C LYS A 47 -8.16 -14.07 2.57
N ASP A 48 -8.07 -12.97 3.29
CA ASP A 48 -8.44 -12.87 4.70
C ASP A 48 -9.20 -11.58 4.96
N VAL A 49 -10.53 -11.68 4.88
CA VAL A 49 -11.44 -10.53 5.00
C VAL A 49 -11.31 -9.86 6.37
N GLY A 50 -11.18 -10.64 7.44
CA GLY A 50 -11.00 -10.08 8.78
C GLY A 50 -9.73 -9.24 8.88
N ARG A 51 -8.62 -9.72 8.29
CA ARG A 51 -7.38 -8.95 8.24
C ARG A 51 -7.48 -7.67 7.40
N GLU A 52 -8.21 -7.71 6.28
CA GLU A 52 -8.46 -6.52 5.45
C GLU A 52 -9.28 -5.47 6.21
N GLU A 53 -10.35 -5.88 6.90
CA GLU A 53 -11.18 -5.00 7.74
C GLU A 53 -10.37 -4.36 8.87
N GLU A 54 -9.48 -5.10 9.52
CA GLU A 54 -8.58 -4.56 10.54
C GLU A 54 -7.67 -3.44 9.99
N ILE A 55 -7.16 -3.60 8.77
CA ILE A 55 -6.31 -2.58 8.14
C ILE A 55 -7.12 -1.31 7.87
N LEU A 56 -8.33 -1.45 7.32
CA LEU A 56 -9.21 -0.32 7.04
C LEU A 56 -9.66 0.39 8.32
N LYS A 57 -9.95 -0.35 9.39
CA LYS A 57 -10.27 0.23 10.70
C LYS A 57 -9.10 1.02 11.27
N LYS A 58 -7.86 0.53 11.14
CA LYS A 58 -6.67 1.29 11.56
C LYS A 58 -6.56 2.62 10.83
N ILE A 59 -6.94 2.69 9.55
CA ILE A 59 -6.98 3.94 8.78
C ILE A 59 -8.03 4.90 9.35
N ASP A 60 -9.20 4.39 9.76
CA ASP A 60 -10.24 5.21 10.40
C ASP A 60 -9.79 5.88 11.70
N GLU A 61 -8.87 5.26 12.41
CA GLU A 61 -8.39 5.73 13.71
C GLU A 61 -7.24 6.75 13.57
N LEU A 62 -6.69 6.96 12.37
CA LEU A 62 -5.58 7.89 12.15
C LEU A 62 -5.97 9.36 12.35
N ALA A 63 -5.13 10.13 13.03
CA ALA A 63 -5.24 11.59 13.12
C ALA A 63 -4.37 12.24 12.04
N ILE A 64 -4.84 12.22 10.79
CA ILE A 64 -4.11 12.70 9.61
C ILE A 64 -4.97 13.64 8.76
N LEU A 65 -4.30 14.50 7.98
CA LEU A 65 -4.97 15.44 7.06
C LEU A 65 -5.49 14.75 5.79
N TYR A 66 -4.85 13.64 5.37
CA TYR A 66 -5.22 12.93 4.15
C TYR A 66 -6.65 12.37 4.26
N PRO A 67 -7.52 12.53 3.24
CA PRO A 67 -8.88 12.02 3.27
C PRO A 67 -8.91 10.50 3.49
N LYS A 68 -9.56 10.07 4.58
CA LYS A 68 -9.53 8.67 5.01
C LYS A 68 -10.16 7.72 3.99
N ASP A 69 -11.23 8.14 3.32
CA ASP A 69 -11.90 7.31 2.31
C ASP A 69 -11.03 7.07 1.07
N ASP A 70 -10.28 8.10 0.64
CA ASP A 70 -9.31 7.96 -0.44
C ASP A 70 -8.16 7.04 -0.02
N LEU A 71 -7.65 7.21 1.21
CA LEU A 71 -6.59 6.35 1.73
C LEU A 71 -7.04 4.89 1.83
N LYS A 72 -8.27 4.63 2.28
CA LYS A 72 -8.85 3.29 2.27
C LYS A 72 -8.92 2.71 0.86
N SER A 73 -9.38 3.48 -0.12
CA SER A 73 -9.43 3.05 -1.53
C SER A 73 -8.06 2.63 -2.06
N ILE A 74 -7.02 3.42 -1.76
CA ILE A 74 -5.63 3.10 -2.08
C ILE A 74 -5.21 1.78 -1.42
N PHE A 75 -5.43 1.63 -0.12
CA PHE A 75 -5.07 0.41 0.61
C PHE A 75 -5.83 -0.83 0.13
N THR A 76 -7.11 -0.71 -0.20
CA THR A 76 -7.89 -1.78 -0.83
C THR A 76 -7.27 -2.19 -2.16
N LYS A 77 -6.84 -1.24 -2.99
CA LYS A 77 -6.16 -1.53 -4.26
C LYS A 77 -4.83 -2.24 -4.03
N ILE A 78 -4.03 -1.79 -3.06
CA ILE A 78 -2.76 -2.42 -2.68
C ILE A 78 -3.00 -3.88 -2.25
N MET A 79 -3.96 -4.13 -1.36
CA MET A 79 -4.29 -5.48 -0.88
C MET A 79 -4.76 -6.39 -2.03
N LYS A 80 -5.61 -5.87 -2.93
CA LYS A 80 -6.04 -6.61 -4.12
C LYS A 80 -4.88 -6.97 -5.04
N THR A 81 -3.96 -6.04 -5.28
CA THR A 81 -2.74 -6.33 -6.06
C THR A 81 -1.91 -7.41 -5.38
N SER A 82 -1.73 -7.34 -4.05
CA SER A 82 -1.00 -8.36 -3.31
C SER A 82 -1.64 -9.75 -3.40
N LEU A 83 -2.97 -9.85 -3.27
CA LEU A 83 -3.70 -11.12 -3.41
C LEU A 83 -3.51 -11.72 -4.80
N ASN A 84 -3.74 -10.93 -5.86
CA ASN A 84 -3.56 -11.39 -7.24
C ASN A 84 -2.12 -11.90 -7.50
N MET A 85 -1.12 -11.23 -6.93
CA MET A 85 0.29 -11.62 -7.07
C MET A 85 0.63 -12.88 -6.26
N GLN A 86 -0.06 -13.15 -5.15
CA GLN A 86 0.07 -14.43 -4.45
C GLN A 86 -0.50 -15.56 -5.30
N GLU A 87 -1.71 -15.40 -5.83
CA GLU A 87 -2.39 -16.39 -6.68
C GLU A 87 -1.65 -16.67 -8.00
N SER A 88 -0.93 -15.68 -8.55
CA SER A 88 -0.19 -15.82 -9.80
C SER A 88 1.22 -16.39 -9.63
N ASN A 89 1.71 -16.53 -8.39
CA ASN A 89 3.02 -17.08 -8.06
C ASN A 89 2.95 -18.53 -7.55
N ASP A 90 1.78 -19.18 -7.70
CA ASP A 90 1.58 -20.62 -7.53
C ASP A 90 1.95 -21.41 -8.80
#